data_AF-A0ABD5UJE7-F1
#
_entry.id   AF-A0ABD5UJE7-F1
#
_cell.length_a   1.000
_cell.length_b   1.000
_cell.length_c   1.000
_cell.angle_alpha   90.00
_cell.angle_beta   90.00
_cell.angle_gamma   90.00
#
_symmetry.space_group_name_H-M   'P 1'
#
loop_
_entity.id
_entity.type
_entity.pdbx_description
1 polymer ?
#
loop_
_entity_poly.entity_id
_entity_poly.type
_entity_poly.pdbx_seq_one_letter_code
_entity_poly.pdbx_strand_id
1 'polypeptide(L)'
;MTELTLYEEAMCCSTGVCGPDPDDELVEVSAALDQLEDAFDELEVNRANMQHNIDQFLETQRIYDRVQEDGPSILPITVVDDEIVAEGEYLSYDELTAAIDGNAAPQEA
;
A
#
# COMPACT_ATOMS: atom_id res chain seq x y z
N MET A 1 -13.09 3.96 -10.68
CA MET A 1 -12.39 4.42 -9.48
C MET A 1 -11.47 3.30 -9.08
N THR A 2 -10.18 3.55 -9.20
CA THR A 2 -9.11 2.61 -8.87
C THR A 2 -8.78 2.82 -7.40
N GLU A 3 -8.70 1.75 -6.63
CA GLU A 3 -8.32 1.81 -5.22
C GLU A 3 -6.90 1.27 -5.04
N LEU A 4 -6.03 2.07 -4.43
CA LEU A 4 -4.71 1.65 -4.00
C LEU A 4 -4.68 1.62 -2.47
N THR A 5 -4.42 0.44 -1.90
CA THR A 5 -4.29 0.29 -0.44
C THR A 5 -2.91 -0.25 -0.08
N LEU A 6 -2.20 0.50 0.75
CA LEU A 6 -0.91 0.11 1.31
C LEU A 6 -1.10 -0.44 2.72
N TYR A 7 -0.82 -1.73 2.90
CA TYR A 7 -0.88 -2.43 4.17
C TYR A 7 0.50 -2.48 4.81
N GLU A 8 0.66 -1.84 5.95
CA GLU A 8 1.94 -1.60 6.60
C GLU A 8 2.08 -2.36 7.92
N GLU A 9 3.33 -2.53 8.35
CA GLU A 9 3.66 -3.08 9.65
C GLU A 9 3.10 -2.25 10.82
N ALA A 10 3.20 -2.77 12.03
CA ALA A 10 2.71 -2.07 13.21
C ALA A 10 3.55 -0.80 13.49
N MET A 11 3.08 0.34 12.99
CA MET A 11 3.70 1.65 13.20
C MET A 11 3.03 2.45 14.32
N CYS A 12 3.83 3.20 15.08
CA CYS A 12 3.33 4.11 16.13
C CYS A 12 2.32 5.17 15.60
N CYS A 13 2.36 5.51 14.32
CA CYS A 13 1.42 6.40 13.64
C CYS A 13 1.15 5.95 12.20
N SER A 14 0.10 6.52 11.59
CA SER A 14 -0.44 6.11 10.29
C SER A 14 0.55 6.12 9.13
N THR A 15 1.60 6.94 9.17
CA THR A 15 2.60 7.03 8.09
C THR A 15 4.00 6.60 8.50
N GLY A 16 4.22 6.34 9.80
CA GLY A 16 5.54 6.12 10.39
C GLY A 16 6.50 7.31 10.35
N VAL A 17 6.10 8.47 9.80
CA VAL A 17 6.94 9.69 9.70
C VAL A 17 6.93 10.54 10.99
N CYS A 18 6.24 10.09 12.05
CA CYS A 18 6.11 10.83 13.31
C CYS A 18 7.32 10.62 14.24
N GLY A 19 8.39 11.38 14.05
CA GLY A 19 9.56 11.30 14.93
C GLY A 19 10.64 12.32 14.58
N PRO A 20 11.65 12.50 15.45
CA PRO A 20 12.81 13.37 15.14
C PRO A 20 13.67 12.81 14.00
N ASP A 21 13.63 11.50 13.76
CA ASP A 21 14.34 10.79 12.70
C ASP A 21 13.33 9.87 11.99
N PRO A 22 12.55 10.38 11.03
CA PRO A 22 11.66 9.55 10.23
C PRO A 22 12.46 8.65 9.29
N ASP A 23 11.90 7.48 8.96
CA ASP A 23 12.51 6.57 7.99
C ASP A 23 12.41 7.17 6.58
N ASP A 24 13.54 7.30 5.87
CA ASP A 24 13.60 7.96 4.56
C ASP A 24 12.67 7.27 3.54
N GLU A 25 12.58 5.94 3.57
CA GLU A 25 11.71 5.15 2.69
C GLU A 25 10.22 5.49 2.90
N LEU A 26 9.82 5.71 4.16
CA LEU A 26 8.47 6.12 4.51
C LEU A 26 8.16 7.55 4.08
N VAL A 27 9.15 8.44 4.07
CA VAL A 27 9.02 9.81 3.54
C VAL A 27 8.83 9.77 2.04
N GLU A 28 9.65 8.99 1.34
CA GLU A 28 9.61 8.85 -0.12
C GLU A 28 8.28 8.27 -0.59
N VAL A 29 7.80 7.18 0.02
CA VAL A 29 6.52 6.59 -0.36
C VAL A 29 5.35 7.52 -0.03
N SER A 30 5.39 8.23 1.10
CA SER A 30 4.32 9.20 1.44
C SER A 30 4.23 10.28 0.36
N ALA A 31 5.37 10.85 -0.05
CA ALA A 31 5.40 11.83 -1.13
C ALA A 31 4.99 11.25 -2.49
N ALA A 32 5.27 9.98 -2.76
CA ALA A 32 4.83 9.31 -3.97
C ALA A 32 3.30 9.13 -3.99
N LEU A 33 2.71 8.70 -2.87
CA LEU A 33 1.26 8.55 -2.71
C LEU A 33 0.52 9.88 -2.86
N ASP A 34 0.99 10.95 -2.20
CA ASP A 34 0.43 12.30 -2.34
C ASP A 34 0.45 12.74 -3.82
N GLN A 35 1.57 12.52 -4.52
CA GLN A 35 1.70 12.86 -5.94
C GLN A 35 0.75 12.04 -6.84
N LEU A 36 0.45 10.79 -6.49
CA LEU A 36 -0.48 9.95 -7.25
C LEU A 36 -1.93 10.42 -7.11
N GLU A 37 -2.35 10.80 -5.89
CA GLU A 37 -3.68 11.38 -5.66
C GLU A 37 -3.88 12.68 -6.47
N ASP A 38 -2.83 13.50 -6.59
CA ASP A 38 -2.85 14.70 -7.45
C ASP A 38 -2.81 14.37 -8.96
N ALA A 39 -2.20 13.25 -9.36
CA ALA A 39 -2.02 12.86 -10.75
C ALA A 39 -3.24 12.13 -11.34
N PHE A 40 -4.04 11.45 -10.52
CA PHE A 40 -5.16 10.62 -10.94
C PHE A 40 -6.48 11.03 -10.25
N ASP A 41 -7.36 11.74 -10.96
CA ASP A 41 -8.66 12.20 -10.42
C ASP A 41 -9.59 11.07 -9.90
N GLU A 42 -9.40 9.83 -10.36
CA GLU A 42 -10.24 8.67 -10.00
C GLU A 42 -9.51 7.62 -9.15
N LEU A 43 -8.35 7.98 -8.59
CA LEU A 43 -7.58 7.12 -7.68
C LEU A 43 -7.96 7.44 -6.22
N GLU A 44 -8.29 6.40 -5.46
CA GLU A 44 -8.40 6.50 -4.01
C GLU A 44 -7.19 5.81 -3.37
N VAL A 45 -6.39 6.57 -2.61
CA VAL A 45 -5.22 6.04 -1.90
C VAL A 45 -5.56 5.86 -0.42
N ASN A 46 -5.36 4.63 0.07
CA ASN A 46 -5.59 4.24 1.44
C ASN A 46 -4.30 3.68 2.07
N ARG A 47 -4.11 3.95 3.36
CA ARG A 47 -3.03 3.34 4.17
C ARG A 47 -3.64 2.68 5.40
N ALA A 48 -3.22 1.46 5.67
CA ALA A 48 -3.65 0.68 6.82
C ALA A 48 -2.42 0.09 7.50
N ASN A 49 -2.28 0.27 8.81
CA ASN A 49 -1.21 -0.40 9.56
C ASN A 49 -1.79 -1.37 10.60
N MET A 50 -1.03 -2.40 10.96
CA MET A 50 -1.50 -3.43 11.91
C MET A 50 -1.85 -2.88 13.30
N GLN A 51 -1.31 -1.72 13.71
CA GLN A 51 -1.54 -1.18 15.05
C GLN A 51 -2.87 -0.42 15.16
N HIS A 52 -3.24 0.33 14.13
CA HIS A 52 -4.38 1.24 14.12
C HIS A 52 -5.53 0.78 13.24
N ASN A 53 -5.28 -0.13 12.28
CA ASN A 53 -6.22 -0.55 11.25
C ASN A 53 -6.35 -2.07 11.15
N ILE A 54 -6.16 -2.80 12.27
CA ILE A 54 -6.18 -4.27 12.27
C ILE A 54 -7.46 -4.86 11.66
N ASP A 55 -8.61 -4.20 11.82
CA ASP A 55 -9.87 -4.63 11.24
C ASP A 55 -9.79 -4.75 9.70
N GLN A 56 -9.15 -3.81 9.00
CA GLN A 56 -8.96 -3.88 7.54
C GLN A 56 -8.13 -5.11 7.12
N PHE A 57 -7.13 -5.49 7.92
CA PHE A 57 -6.34 -6.70 7.64
C PHE A 57 -7.21 -7.95 7.79
N LEU A 58 -8.12 -7.99 8.77
CA LEU A 58 -9.02 -9.11 9.01
C LEU A 58 -10.17 -9.19 7.98
N GLU A 59 -10.63 -8.04 7.49
CA GLU A 59 -11.70 -7.94 6.51
C GLU A 59 -11.22 -8.32 5.10
N THR A 60 -9.95 -8.02 4.77
CA THR A 60 -9.33 -8.40 3.50
C THR A 60 -8.68 -9.79 3.60
N GLN A 61 -9.48 -10.84 3.35
CA GLN A 61 -9.06 -12.25 3.48
C GLN A 61 -7.70 -12.56 2.85
N ARG A 62 -7.43 -12.06 1.64
CA ARG A 62 -6.16 -12.31 0.94
C ARG A 62 -4.96 -11.78 1.72
N ILE A 63 -5.08 -10.60 2.33
CA ILE A 63 -4.03 -9.98 3.14
C ILE A 63 -3.89 -10.73 4.47
N TYR A 64 -5.01 -11.06 5.11
CA TYR A 64 -5.02 -11.86 6.32
C TYR A 64 -4.29 -13.20 6.13
N ASP A 65 -4.66 -13.96 5.09
CA ASP A 65 -4.09 -15.27 4.81
C ASP A 65 -2.59 -15.16 4.56
N ARG A 66 -2.19 -14.18 3.74
CA ARG A 66 -0.78 -13.98 3.40
C ARG A 66 0.08 -13.62 4.62
N VAL A 67 -0.41 -12.72 5.47
CA VAL A 67 0.28 -12.36 6.74
C VAL A 67 0.28 -13.52 7.73
N GLN A 68 -0.75 -14.37 7.74
CA GLN A 68 -0.81 -15.56 8.58
C GLN A 68 0.14 -16.67 8.11
N GLU A 69 0.32 -16.84 6.81
CA GLU A 69 1.17 -17.89 6.22
C GLU A 69 2.66 -17.53 6.31
N ASP A 70 3.02 -16.31 5.95
CA ASP A 70 4.42 -15.88 5.82
C ASP A 70 4.89 -14.99 6.98
N GLY A 71 3.97 -14.60 7.85
CA GLY A 71 4.23 -13.69 8.98
C GLY A 71 4.24 -12.22 8.55
N PRO A 72 4.39 -11.29 9.52
CA PRO A 72 4.38 -9.85 9.24
C PRO A 72 5.60 -9.35 8.45
N SER A 73 6.60 -10.19 8.18
CA SER A 73 7.81 -9.82 7.42
C SER A 73 7.59 -9.56 5.94
N ILE A 74 6.40 -9.89 5.41
CA ILE A 74 6.00 -9.56 4.04
C ILE A 74 5.41 -8.15 3.92
N LEU A 75 5.27 -7.43 5.04
CA LEU A 75 4.82 -6.05 5.02
C LEU A 75 6.00 -5.15 4.62
N PRO A 76 5.75 -4.04 3.91
CA PRO A 76 4.44 -3.58 3.45
C PRO A 76 3.89 -4.42 2.27
N ILE A 77 2.56 -4.50 2.13
CA ILE A 77 1.88 -5.08 0.97
C ILE A 77 1.14 -3.98 0.23
N THR A 78 1.39 -3.83 -1.06
CA THR A 78 0.67 -2.88 -1.91
C THR A 78 -0.41 -3.61 -2.70
N VAL A 79 -1.64 -3.11 -2.63
CA VAL A 79 -2.81 -3.63 -3.33
C VAL A 79 -3.37 -2.57 -4.26
N VAL A 80 -3.67 -2.93 -5.50
CA VAL A 80 -4.38 -2.09 -6.48
C VAL A 80 -5.59 -2.87 -6.97
N ASP A 81 -6.80 -2.32 -6.83
CA ASP A 81 -8.08 -2.96 -7.22
C ASP A 81 -8.21 -4.43 -6.74
N ASP A 82 -7.95 -4.68 -5.45
CA ASP A 82 -7.97 -6.01 -4.80
C ASP A 82 -6.84 -6.98 -5.25
N GLU A 83 -5.92 -6.51 -6.10
CA GLU A 83 -4.74 -7.27 -6.54
C GLU A 83 -3.46 -6.86 -5.80
N ILE A 84 -2.78 -7.84 -5.18
CA ILE A 84 -1.45 -7.62 -4.60
C ILE A 84 -0.44 -7.42 -5.74
N VAL A 85 0.17 -6.24 -5.78
CA VAL A 85 1.20 -5.87 -6.78
C VAL A 85 2.62 -5.90 -6.21
N ALA A 86 2.78 -5.78 -4.89
CA ALA A 86 4.08 -5.86 -4.21
C ALA A 86 3.95 -6.33 -2.76
N GLU A 87 4.99 -6.98 -2.24
CA GLU A 87 5.10 -7.48 -0.86
C GLU A 87 6.54 -7.29 -0.36
N GLY A 88 6.72 -6.78 0.85
CA GLY A 88 8.00 -6.65 1.54
C GLY A 88 8.82 -5.42 1.13
N GLU A 89 8.28 -4.56 0.27
CA GLU A 89 8.95 -3.35 -0.22
C GLU A 89 7.93 -2.25 -0.58
N TYR A 90 8.32 -0.99 -0.36
CA TYR A 90 7.56 0.15 -0.85
C TYR A 90 7.90 0.43 -2.32
N LEU A 91 6.87 0.52 -3.15
CA LEU A 91 7.04 0.83 -4.56
C LEU A 91 7.36 2.31 -4.78
N SER A 92 8.19 2.57 -5.78
CA SER A 92 8.49 3.93 -6.25
C SER A 92 7.26 4.56 -6.93
N TYR A 93 7.25 5.89 -7.06
CA TYR A 93 6.20 6.60 -7.81
C TYR A 93 5.97 6.03 -9.22
N ASP A 94 7.06 5.77 -9.97
CA ASP A 94 6.99 5.19 -11.31
C ASP A 94 6.39 3.77 -11.31
N GLU A 95 6.68 2.97 -10.29
CA GLU A 95 6.18 1.60 -10.16
C GLU A 95 4.70 1.57 -9.79
N LEU A 96 4.29 2.44 -8.86
CA LEU A 96 2.89 2.64 -8.49
C LEU A 96 2.06 3.13 -9.69
N THR A 97 2.60 4.10 -10.43
CA THR A 97 1.99 4.61 -11.67
C THR A 97 1.82 3.49 -12.69
N ALA A 98 2.86 2.67 -12.89
CA ALA A 98 2.81 1.54 -13.81
C ALA A 98 1.82 0.45 -13.36
N ALA A 99 1.69 0.21 -12.05
CA ALA A 99 0.71 -0.74 -11.51
C ALA A 99 -0.73 -0.25 -11.75
N ILE A 100 -0.99 1.04 -11.55
CA ILE A 100 -2.30 1.66 -11.79
C ILE A 100 -2.65 1.63 -13.29
N ASP A 101 -1.72 2.04 -14.17
CA ASP A 101 -1.93 2.06 -15.63
C ASP A 101 -2.01 0.64 -16.22
N GLY A 102 -1.21 -0.29 -15.67
CA GLY A 102 -1.19 -1.70 -16.07
C GLY A 102 -2.46 -2.45 -15.66
N ASN A 103 -3.05 -2.12 -14.51
CA ASN A 103 -4.36 -2.66 -14.10
C ASN A 103 -5.53 -2.00 -14.86
N ALA A 104 -5.32 -0.81 -15.42
CA ALA A 104 -6.27 -0.16 -16.33
C ALA A 104 -6.29 -0.79 -17.75
N ALA A 105 -5.37 -1.70 -18.07
CA ALA A 105 -5.38 -2.48 -19.31
C ALA A 105 -6.12 -3.82 -19.10
N PRO A 106 -6.98 -4.25 -20.04
CA PRO A 106 -7.91 -5.35 -19.79
C PRO A 106 -7.21 -6.68 -19.58
N GLN A 107 -7.76 -7.44 -18.64
CA GLN A 107 -7.66 -8.90 -18.57
C GLN A 107 -7.94 -9.50 -19.96
N GLU A 108 -6.89 -9.82 -20.71
CA GLU A 108 -6.96 -10.65 -21.92
C GLU A 108 -6.16 -11.94 -21.71
N ALA A 109 -6.85 -13.03 -21.36
CA ALA A 109 -6.75 -14.35 -22.01
C ALA A 109 -7.70 -15.38 -21.36
#